data_AF-A0A8J2FEG3-F1
#
_entry.id   AF-A0A8J2FEG3-F1
#
_cell.length_a   1.000
_cell.length_b   1.000
_cell.length_c   1.000
_cell.angle_alpha   90.00
_cell.angle_beta   90.00
_cell.angle_gamma   90.00
#
_symmetry.space_group_name_H-M   'P 1'
#
loop_
_entity.id
_entity.type
_entity.pdbx_description
1 polymer ?
#
loop_
_entity_poly.entity_id
_entity_poly.type
_entity_poly.pdbx_seq_one_letter_code
_entity_poly.pdbx_strand_id
1 'polypeptide(L)'
;MLVDDRGWLYLGPILAIQLCFFAAAFRARTIRFQQLVLCGSGFYWSLLVYYVQYFPAGTKTLFCDVTASSCSYCLHHRISFLPEFFGLASGRGNPMNRSIGDTSIAYYTAHLLYPLLQKLPFVGFYVTHLGCLLSCATGIGSFALLFRTYQDVKDPCLINFIMYIINWGLARAMCLHFYTLYYDKRLVKKRE
;
A
#
# COMPACT_ATOMS: atom_id res chain seq x y z
N MET A 1 22.15 -7.69 16.71
CA MET A 1 21.37 -6.44 16.65
C MET A 1 20.79 -6.20 18.04
N LEU A 2 21.05 -5.03 18.63
CA LEU A 2 20.35 -4.60 19.85
C LEU A 2 18.91 -4.30 19.44
N VAL A 3 18.00 -5.21 19.76
CA VAL A 3 16.58 -4.95 19.61
C VAL A 3 16.16 -4.07 20.78
N ASP A 4 15.62 -2.89 20.49
CA ASP A 4 15.14 -1.97 21.52
C ASP A 4 13.67 -2.29 21.82
N ASP A 5 13.39 -2.82 23.01
CA ASP A 5 12.01 -3.06 23.48
C ASP A 5 11.18 -1.75 23.54
N ARG A 6 11.83 -0.58 23.48
CA ARG A 6 11.16 0.73 23.39
C ARG A 6 10.58 1.00 22.01
N GLY A 7 10.91 0.23 20.96
CA GLY A 7 10.29 0.38 19.64
C GLY A 7 8.76 0.31 19.71
N TRP A 8 8.23 -0.56 20.58
CA TRP A 8 6.80 -0.68 20.84
C TRP A 8 6.15 0.56 21.46
N LEU A 9 6.89 1.38 22.22
CA LEU A 9 6.36 2.62 22.81
C LEU A 9 5.98 3.65 21.72
N TYR A 10 6.68 3.61 20.59
CA TYR A 10 6.41 4.51 19.46
C TYR A 10 5.52 3.84 18.40
N LEU A 11 5.78 2.57 18.08
CA LEU A 11 5.04 1.83 17.07
C LEU A 11 3.62 1.48 17.54
N GLY A 12 3.44 1.09 18.80
CA GLY A 12 2.14 0.68 19.36
C GLY A 12 1.03 1.72 19.20
N PRO A 13 1.23 2.98 19.61
CA PRO A 13 0.26 4.06 19.40
C PRO A 13 -0.05 4.31 17.91
N ILE A 14 0.96 4.27 17.04
CA ILE A 14 0.78 4.43 15.59
C ILE A 14 -0.09 3.30 15.03
N LEU A 15 0.15 2.06 15.45
CA LEU A 15 -0.66 0.90 15.08
C LEU A 15 -2.10 1.04 15.58
N ALA A 16 -2.30 1.51 16.81
CA ALA A 16 -3.63 1.72 17.38
C ALA A 16 -4.42 2.76 16.57
N ILE A 17 -3.79 3.90 16.25
CA ILE A 17 -4.38 4.94 15.39
C ILE A 17 -4.71 4.36 14.02
N GLN A 18 -3.80 3.57 13.44
CA GLN A 18 -4.00 2.94 12.14
C GLN A 18 -5.16 1.94 12.15
N LEU A 19 -5.30 1.16 13.22
CA LEU A 19 -6.45 0.25 13.43
C LEU A 19 -7.76 1.02 13.55
N CYS A 20 -7.77 2.16 14.24
CA CYS A 20 -8.93 3.05 14.29
C CYS A 20 -9.30 3.57 12.89
N PHE A 21 -8.32 3.98 12.09
CA PHE A 21 -8.55 4.40 10.70
C PHE A 21 -9.08 3.26 9.83
N PHE A 22 -8.56 2.04 9.97
CA PHE A 22 -9.11 0.88 9.27
C PHE A 22 -10.55 0.62 9.69
N ALA A 23 -10.85 0.58 10.99
CA ALA A 23 -12.20 0.39 11.49
C ALA A 23 -13.17 1.47 10.95
N ALA A 24 -12.72 2.73 10.91
CA ALA A 24 -13.49 3.83 10.33
C ALA A 24 -13.69 3.65 8.82
N ALA A 25 -12.65 3.26 8.07
CA ALA A 25 -12.73 3.02 6.63
C ALA A 25 -13.67 1.87 6.29
N PHE A 26 -13.65 0.76 7.05
CA PHE A 26 -14.54 -0.38 6.84
C PHE A 26 -16.00 -0.10 7.23
N ARG A 27 -16.23 0.81 8.18
CA ARG A 27 -17.58 1.25 8.59
C ARG A 27 -18.11 2.44 7.79
N ALA A 28 -17.28 3.05 6.94
CA ALA A 28 -17.66 4.21 6.16
C ALA A 28 -18.82 3.88 5.20
N ARG A 29 -19.85 4.73 5.20
CA ARG A 29 -20.96 4.60 4.25
C ARG A 29 -20.61 5.09 2.84
N THR A 30 -19.58 5.93 2.72
CA THR A 30 -19.17 6.50 1.43
C THR A 30 -17.85 5.90 0.97
N ILE A 31 -17.86 5.36 -0.26
CA ILE A 31 -16.68 4.76 -0.90
C ILE A 31 -15.52 5.76 -0.97
N ARG A 32 -15.82 7.04 -1.19
CA ARG A 32 -14.83 8.13 -1.26
C ARG A 32 -14.12 8.37 0.07
N PHE A 33 -14.83 8.31 1.19
CA PHE A 33 -14.20 8.47 2.50
C PHE A 33 -13.33 7.26 2.83
N GLN A 34 -13.80 6.05 2.54
CA GLN A 34 -12.99 4.83 2.66
C GLN A 34 -11.69 4.93 1.85
N GLN A 35 -11.78 5.36 0.59
CA GLN A 35 -10.60 5.57 -0.27
C GLN A 35 -9.65 6.62 0.32
N LEU A 36 -10.15 7.77 0.76
CA LEU A 36 -9.32 8.83 1.33
C LEU A 36 -8.53 8.33 2.54
N VAL A 37 -9.19 7.65 3.48
CA VAL A 37 -8.54 7.14 4.70
C VAL A 37 -7.49 6.08 4.36
N LEU A 38 -7.80 5.15 3.45
CA LEU A 38 -6.86 4.10 3.05
C LEU A 38 -5.68 4.65 2.25
N CYS A 39 -5.91 5.58 1.32
CA CYS A 39 -4.86 6.23 0.55
C CYS A 39 -3.94 7.09 1.43
N GLY A 40 -4.51 7.89 2.34
CA GLY A 40 -3.73 8.69 3.27
C GLY A 40 -2.84 7.82 4.17
N SER A 41 -3.42 6.72 4.68
CA SER A 41 -2.66 5.72 5.44
C SER A 41 -1.56 5.08 4.60
N GLY A 42 -1.88 4.63 3.39
CA GLY A 42 -0.93 4.00 2.48
C GLY A 42 0.23 4.92 2.10
N PHE A 43 -0.08 6.19 1.83
CA PHE A 43 0.93 7.20 1.54
C PHE A 43 1.88 7.41 2.72
N TYR A 44 1.35 7.52 3.94
CA TYR A 44 2.16 7.62 5.16
C TYR A 44 3.11 6.42 5.32
N TRP A 45 2.62 5.19 5.20
CA TRP A 45 3.46 4.00 5.30
C TRP A 45 4.48 3.89 4.16
N SER A 46 4.14 4.38 2.97
CA SER A 46 5.08 4.41 1.83
C SER A 46 6.21 5.39 2.04
N LEU A 47 5.93 6.56 2.65
CA LEU A 47 6.96 7.50 3.07
C LEU A 47 7.87 6.88 4.13
N LEU A 48 7.31 6.10 5.06
CA LEU A 48 8.12 5.38 6.04
C LEU A 48 9.03 4.35 5.36
N VAL A 49 8.49 3.52 4.45
CA VAL A 49 9.28 2.53 3.70
C VAL A 49 10.38 3.22 2.90
N TYR A 50 10.05 4.30 2.21
CA TYR A 50 11.02 5.10 1.46
C TYR A 50 12.12 5.65 2.38
N TYR A 51 11.74 6.24 3.52
CA TYR A 51 12.68 6.73 4.52
C TYR A 51 13.60 5.62 5.05
N VAL A 52 13.04 4.44 5.34
CA VAL A 52 13.82 3.28 5.81
C VAL A 52 14.84 2.87 4.75
N GLN A 53 14.41 2.71 3.48
CA GLN A 53 15.25 2.25 2.38
C GLN A 53 16.27 3.28 1.90
N TYR A 54 16.12 4.55 2.29
CA TYR A 54 17.04 5.63 1.93
C TYR A 54 18.35 5.59 2.73
N PHE A 55 18.33 5.15 4.00
CA PHE A 55 19.53 5.03 4.82
C PHE A 55 20.12 3.63 4.72
N PRO A 56 21.45 3.44 4.80
CA PRO A 56 22.04 2.11 4.70
C PRO A 56 21.58 1.20 5.85
N ALA A 57 21.34 -0.09 5.55
CA ALA A 57 20.94 -1.09 6.53
C ALA A 57 21.86 -1.12 7.76
N GLY A 58 21.28 -1.14 8.97
CA GLY A 58 22.03 -1.24 10.22
C GLY A 58 22.70 0.05 10.70
N THR A 59 22.53 1.17 9.98
CA THR A 59 23.07 2.47 10.41
C THR A 59 22.23 3.17 11.48
N LYS A 60 20.94 2.84 11.57
CA LYS A 60 20.01 3.35 12.58
C LYS A 60 19.00 2.25 12.95
N THR A 61 18.75 2.08 14.23
CA THR A 61 17.59 1.32 14.72
C THR A 61 16.36 2.20 14.53
N LEU A 62 15.40 1.76 13.72
CA LEU A 62 14.20 2.54 13.44
C LEU A 62 13.09 2.18 14.42
N PHE A 63 12.13 3.08 14.61
CA PHE A 63 11.01 2.83 15.53
C PHE A 63 10.14 1.63 15.14
N CYS A 64 10.23 1.18 13.88
CA CYS A 64 9.55 -0.01 13.40
C CYS A 64 10.37 -1.30 13.58
N ASP A 65 11.61 -1.22 14.06
CA ASP A 65 12.38 -2.38 14.51
C ASP A 65 11.95 -2.72 15.94
N VAL A 66 11.29 -3.86 16.09
CA VAL A 66 10.78 -4.36 17.37
C VAL A 66 11.24 -5.81 17.60
N THR A 67 11.15 -6.30 18.82
CA THR A 67 11.63 -7.63 19.26
C THR A 67 11.06 -8.80 18.46
N ALA A 68 9.87 -8.61 17.87
CA ALA A 68 9.22 -9.60 17.03
C ALA A 68 9.42 -9.42 15.51
N SER A 69 9.95 -8.27 15.06
CA SER A 69 10.11 -7.94 13.64
C SER A 69 11.09 -6.78 13.42
N SER A 70 12.10 -6.98 12.56
CA SER A 70 12.99 -5.92 12.08
C SER A 70 12.53 -5.43 10.71
N CYS A 71 11.78 -4.33 10.70
CA CYS A 71 11.39 -3.65 9.47
C CYS A 71 12.62 -3.25 8.64
N SER A 72 13.72 -2.84 9.28
CA SER A 72 14.93 -2.41 8.60
C SER A 72 15.57 -3.55 7.82
N TYR A 73 15.66 -4.74 8.41
CA TYR A 73 16.21 -5.91 7.73
C TYR A 73 15.33 -6.35 6.56
N CYS A 74 14.02 -6.42 6.77
CA CYS A 74 13.06 -6.78 5.72
C CYS A 74 13.07 -5.78 4.56
N LEU A 75 12.98 -4.48 4.84
CA LEU A 75 12.83 -3.46 3.80
C LEU A 75 14.13 -3.24 3.03
N HIS A 76 15.28 -3.59 3.59
CA HIS A 76 16.55 -3.63 2.85
C HIS A 76 16.79 -4.94 2.09
N HIS A 77 15.97 -5.97 2.33
CA HIS A 77 16.08 -7.20 1.58
C HIS A 77 15.83 -6.93 0.09
N ARG A 78 16.55 -7.63 -0.77
CA ARG A 78 16.53 -7.37 -2.21
C ARG A 78 15.14 -7.49 -2.85
N ILE A 79 14.31 -8.37 -2.29
CA ILE A 79 12.92 -8.54 -2.72
C ILE A 79 12.04 -7.29 -2.52
N SER A 80 12.47 -6.38 -1.66
CA SER A 80 11.81 -5.09 -1.41
C SER A 80 12.12 -4.03 -2.48
N PHE A 81 12.78 -4.45 -3.57
CA PHE A 81 13.08 -3.66 -4.77
C PHE A 81 12.47 -4.34 -6.00
N LEU A 82 11.92 -3.55 -6.93
CA LEU A 82 11.07 -4.04 -8.02
C LEU A 82 11.72 -5.08 -8.95
N PRO A 83 12.97 -4.93 -9.41
CA PRO A 83 13.55 -5.90 -10.35
C PRO A 83 13.58 -7.29 -9.73
N GLU A 84 14.05 -7.41 -8.51
CA GLU A 84 14.20 -8.71 -7.84
C GLU A 84 12.87 -9.26 -7.35
N PHE A 85 11.89 -8.39 -7.03
CA PHE A 85 10.50 -8.82 -6.83
C PHE A 85 9.94 -9.56 -8.05
N PHE A 86 10.26 -9.10 -9.28
CA PHE A 86 9.85 -9.76 -10.52
C PHE A 86 10.83 -10.83 -11.01
N GLY A 87 11.90 -11.13 -10.27
CA GLY A 87 12.94 -12.08 -10.69
C GLY A 87 13.80 -11.57 -11.86
N LEU A 88 13.82 -10.27 -12.09
CA LEU A 88 14.62 -9.60 -13.12
C LEU A 88 15.98 -9.19 -12.55
N ALA A 89 17.02 -9.27 -13.38
CA ALA A 89 18.37 -8.85 -13.00
C ALA A 89 18.42 -7.33 -12.70
N SER A 90 18.88 -6.97 -11.50
CA SER A 90 19.10 -5.59 -11.07
C SER A 90 20.44 -5.06 -11.62
N GLY A 91 20.43 -4.56 -12.86
CA GLY A 91 21.61 -3.89 -13.44
C GLY A 91 21.80 -2.48 -12.86
N ARG A 92 23.06 -2.10 -12.54
CA ARG A 92 23.41 -0.69 -12.26
C ARG A 92 23.04 0.16 -13.49
N GLY A 93 22.05 1.05 -13.34
CA GLY A 93 21.54 1.91 -14.41
C GLY A 93 20.17 1.52 -14.97
N ASN A 94 19.54 0.43 -14.51
CA ASN A 94 18.17 0.12 -14.90
C ASN A 94 17.19 1.09 -14.20
N PRO A 95 16.42 1.93 -14.92
CA PRO A 95 15.47 2.87 -14.33
C PRO A 95 14.33 2.16 -13.56
N MET A 96 14.17 0.85 -13.74
CA MET A 96 13.26 0.00 -12.97
C MET A 96 13.82 -0.46 -11.61
N ASN A 97 15.09 -0.19 -11.29
CA ASN A 97 15.65 -0.47 -9.97
C ASN A 97 15.19 0.56 -8.93
N ARG A 98 13.87 0.66 -8.77
CA ARG A 98 13.21 1.54 -7.81
C ARG A 98 12.84 0.79 -6.56
N SER A 99 12.85 1.53 -5.46
CA SER A 99 12.30 1.07 -4.19
C SER A 99 10.81 0.79 -4.35
N ILE A 100 10.30 -0.24 -3.66
CA ILE A 100 8.85 -0.45 -3.57
C ILE A 100 8.16 0.75 -2.91
N GLY A 101 8.84 1.43 -1.98
CA GLY A 101 8.43 2.71 -1.40
C GLY A 101 8.16 3.78 -2.47
N ASP A 102 9.08 3.99 -3.42
CA ASP A 102 8.90 4.96 -4.52
C ASP A 102 7.63 4.69 -5.32
N THR A 103 7.44 3.43 -5.73
CA THR A 103 6.26 3.07 -6.51
C THR A 103 4.97 3.13 -5.70
N SER A 104 5.05 2.86 -4.40
CA SER A 104 3.90 2.96 -3.50
C SER A 104 3.49 4.42 -3.30
N ILE A 105 4.45 5.33 -3.12
CA ILE A 105 4.22 6.79 -3.09
C ILE A 105 3.49 7.23 -4.36
N ALA A 106 3.98 6.83 -5.54
CA ALA A 106 3.34 7.16 -6.81
C ALA A 106 1.91 6.60 -6.92
N TYR A 107 1.71 5.33 -6.53
CA TYR A 107 0.42 4.66 -6.53
C TYR A 107 -0.61 5.36 -5.63
N TYR A 108 -0.27 5.62 -4.36
CA TYR A 108 -1.19 6.30 -3.45
C TYR A 108 -1.43 7.75 -3.83
N THR A 109 -0.43 8.45 -4.38
CA THR A 109 -0.60 9.81 -4.93
C THR A 109 -1.61 9.81 -6.08
N ALA A 110 -1.50 8.86 -7.01
CA ALA A 110 -2.46 8.74 -8.11
C ALA A 110 -3.88 8.48 -7.61
N HIS A 111 -4.04 7.65 -6.56
CA HIS A 111 -5.34 7.43 -5.93
C HIS A 111 -5.84 8.63 -5.11
N LEU A 112 -4.98 9.49 -4.56
CA LEU A 112 -5.40 10.75 -3.92
C LEU A 112 -5.90 11.77 -4.96
N LEU A 113 -5.33 11.75 -6.17
CA LEU A 113 -5.75 12.60 -7.29
C LEU A 113 -7.00 12.07 -8.02
N TYR A 114 -7.31 10.77 -7.87
CA TYR A 114 -8.45 10.10 -8.49
C TYR A 114 -9.79 10.87 -8.37
N PRO A 115 -10.20 11.39 -7.19
CA PRO A 115 -11.48 12.08 -7.05
C PRO A 115 -11.58 13.37 -7.87
N LEU A 116 -10.45 14.01 -8.18
CA LEU A 116 -10.39 15.21 -9.02
C LEU A 116 -10.67 14.84 -10.48
N LEU A 117 -10.13 13.71 -10.93
CA LEU A 117 -10.26 13.22 -12.31
C LEU A 117 -11.63 12.55 -12.57
N GLN A 118 -12.24 11.96 -11.53
CA GLN A 118 -13.54 11.30 -11.63
C GLN A 118 -14.68 12.25 -12.05
N LYS A 119 -14.56 13.56 -11.77
CA LYS A 119 -15.60 14.56 -12.10
C LYS A 119 -15.77 14.79 -13.61
N LEU A 120 -14.80 14.36 -14.42
CA LEU A 120 -14.85 14.47 -15.87
C LEU A 120 -15.53 13.23 -16.46
N PRO A 121 -16.60 13.35 -17.25
CA PRO A 121 -17.45 12.20 -17.62
C PRO A 121 -16.72 11.11 -18.43
N PHE A 122 -15.93 11.48 -19.44
CA PHE A 122 -15.14 10.50 -20.22
C PHE A 122 -13.89 10.04 -19.47
N VAL A 123 -13.12 10.98 -18.90
CA VAL A 123 -11.86 10.69 -18.20
C VAL A 123 -12.11 9.86 -16.95
N GLY A 124 -13.15 10.18 -16.18
CA GLY A 124 -13.52 9.48 -14.95
C GLY A 124 -13.83 8.00 -15.19
N PHE A 125 -14.46 7.65 -16.31
CA PHE A 125 -14.73 6.26 -16.65
C PHE A 125 -13.43 5.46 -16.82
N TYR A 126 -12.50 5.93 -17.66
CA TYR A 126 -11.21 5.26 -17.88
C TYR A 126 -10.37 5.22 -16.60
N VAL A 127 -10.35 6.31 -15.85
CA VAL A 127 -9.60 6.41 -14.60
C VAL A 127 -10.15 5.45 -13.54
N THR A 128 -11.46 5.21 -13.46
CA THR A 128 -12.01 4.18 -12.56
C THR A 128 -11.64 2.75 -13.00
N HIS A 129 -11.61 2.45 -14.30
CA HIS A 129 -11.17 1.14 -14.80
C HIS A 129 -9.71 0.89 -14.46
N LEU A 130 -8.85 1.84 -14.83
CA LEU A 130 -7.42 1.76 -14.60
C LEU A 130 -7.14 1.67 -13.11
N GLY A 131 -7.79 2.49 -12.29
CA GLY A 131 -7.64 2.44 -10.84
C GLY A 131 -8.10 1.10 -10.24
N CYS A 132 -9.18 0.51 -10.74
CA CYS A 132 -9.64 -0.81 -10.29
C CYS A 132 -8.63 -1.92 -10.64
N LEU A 133 -8.15 -1.94 -11.89
CA LEU A 133 -7.14 -2.91 -12.33
C LEU A 133 -5.83 -2.76 -11.56
N LEU A 134 -5.35 -1.54 -11.41
CA LEU A 134 -4.13 -1.25 -10.65
C LEU A 134 -4.29 -1.66 -9.19
N SER A 135 -5.40 -1.33 -8.52
CA SER A 135 -5.59 -1.73 -7.13
C SER A 135 -5.66 -3.25 -6.95
N CYS A 136 -6.29 -3.99 -7.87
CA CYS A 136 -6.28 -5.45 -7.85
C CYS A 136 -4.87 -6.02 -8.05
N ALA A 137 -4.12 -5.51 -9.03
CA ALA A 137 -2.74 -5.94 -9.29
C ALA A 137 -1.84 -5.64 -8.09
N THR A 138 -1.94 -4.45 -7.49
CA THR A 138 -1.18 -4.07 -6.28
C THR A 138 -1.58 -4.91 -5.07
N GLY A 139 -2.87 -5.23 -4.91
CA GLY A 139 -3.35 -6.15 -3.87
C GLY A 139 -2.68 -7.52 -3.96
N ILE A 140 -2.69 -8.13 -5.15
CA ILE A 140 -2.03 -9.43 -5.40
C ILE A 140 -0.51 -9.32 -5.22
N GLY A 141 0.11 -8.26 -5.77
CA GLY A 141 1.54 -8.02 -5.66
C GLY A 141 2.01 -7.86 -4.21
N SER A 142 1.25 -7.12 -3.39
CA SER A 142 1.56 -6.95 -1.96
C SER A 142 1.41 -8.23 -1.15
N PHE A 143 0.44 -9.09 -1.49
CA PHE A 143 0.35 -10.42 -0.90
C PHE A 143 1.56 -11.30 -1.28
N ALA A 144 1.93 -11.31 -2.56
CA ALA A 144 3.10 -12.05 -3.03
C ALA A 144 4.40 -11.54 -2.37
N LEU A 145 4.53 -10.22 -2.20
CA LEU A 145 5.67 -9.62 -1.49
C LEU A 145 5.72 -10.07 -0.04
N LEU A 146 4.59 -9.99 0.68
CA LEU A 146 4.50 -10.43 2.06
C LEU A 146 4.90 -11.91 2.20
N PHE A 147 4.36 -12.76 1.32
CA PHE A 147 4.64 -14.20 1.34
C PHE A 147 6.11 -14.51 1.07
N ARG A 148 6.68 -13.96 -0.01
CA ARG A 148 8.08 -14.24 -0.36
C ARG A 148 9.06 -13.65 0.64
N THR A 149 8.77 -12.46 1.16
CA THR A 149 9.55 -11.88 2.25
C THR A 149 9.56 -12.81 3.46
N TYR A 150 8.40 -13.35 3.84
CA TYR A 150 8.33 -14.30 4.95
C TYR A 150 9.14 -15.58 4.68
N GLN A 151 9.12 -16.10 3.45
CA GLN A 151 9.91 -17.28 3.07
C GLN A 151 11.43 -17.02 3.10
N ASP A 152 11.88 -15.90 2.55
CA ASP A 152 13.31 -15.59 2.38
C ASP A 152 13.94 -15.04 3.66
N VAL A 153 13.24 -14.13 4.33
CA VAL A 153 13.75 -13.34 5.46
C VAL A 153 13.40 -14.00 6.80
N LYS A 154 12.32 -14.80 6.84
CA LYS A 154 11.74 -15.38 8.07
C LYS A 154 11.34 -14.35 9.13
N ASP A 155 11.09 -13.12 8.69
CA ASP A 155 10.60 -12.01 9.52
C ASP A 155 9.17 -11.67 9.13
N PRO A 156 8.19 -11.68 10.06
CA PRO A 156 6.84 -11.23 9.81
C PRO A 156 6.79 -9.70 9.75
N CYS A 157 7.34 -9.12 8.68
CA CYS A 157 7.45 -7.68 8.54
C CYS A 157 6.09 -7.00 8.66
N LEU A 158 5.88 -6.35 9.81
CA LEU A 158 4.60 -5.75 10.17
C LEU A 158 4.20 -4.65 9.18
N ILE A 159 5.17 -3.91 8.65
CA ILE A 159 4.96 -2.85 7.66
C ILE A 159 4.37 -3.43 6.36
N ASN A 160 4.97 -4.50 5.83
CA ASN A 160 4.46 -5.18 4.62
C ASN A 160 3.05 -5.72 4.84
N PHE A 161 2.77 -6.24 6.04
CA PHE A 161 1.43 -6.72 6.39
C PHE A 161 0.40 -5.59 6.43
N ILE A 162 0.72 -4.45 7.04
CA ILE A 162 -0.15 -3.27 7.06
C ILE A 162 -0.40 -2.76 5.65
N MET A 163 0.64 -2.63 4.83
CA MET A 163 0.51 -2.20 3.44
C MET A 163 -0.36 -3.17 2.62
N TYR A 164 -0.25 -4.48 2.85
CA TYR A 164 -1.14 -5.47 2.25
C TYR A 164 -2.61 -5.22 2.62
N ILE A 165 -2.93 -4.99 3.91
CA ILE A 165 -4.30 -4.69 4.35
C ILE A 165 -4.82 -3.41 3.66
N ILE A 166 -4.00 -2.37 3.56
CA ILE A 166 -4.36 -1.11 2.89
C ILE A 166 -4.68 -1.36 1.42
N ASN A 167 -3.79 -2.08 0.72
CA ASN A 167 -3.94 -2.36 -0.71
C ASN A 167 -5.16 -3.23 -1.00
N TRP A 168 -5.41 -4.24 -0.18
CA TRP A 168 -6.61 -5.06 -0.27
C TRP A 168 -7.89 -4.24 -0.02
N GLY A 169 -7.86 -3.37 0.99
CA GLY A 169 -8.95 -2.45 1.29
C GLY A 169 -9.25 -1.51 0.11
N LEU A 170 -8.21 -0.98 -0.54
CA LEU A 170 -8.33 -0.11 -1.71
C LEU A 170 -8.86 -0.87 -2.93
N ALA A 171 -8.36 -2.08 -3.19
CA ALA A 171 -8.86 -2.95 -4.24
C ALA A 171 -10.37 -3.19 -4.08
N ARG A 172 -10.80 -3.55 -2.87
CA ARG A 172 -12.23 -3.69 -2.56
C ARG A 172 -13.00 -2.40 -2.81
N ALA A 173 -12.50 -1.25 -2.33
CA ALA A 173 -13.17 0.04 -2.50
C ALA A 173 -13.28 0.44 -3.98
N MET A 174 -12.23 0.24 -4.79
CA MET A 174 -12.24 0.50 -6.22
C MET A 174 -13.16 -0.45 -6.98
N CYS A 175 -13.19 -1.74 -6.64
CA CYS A 175 -14.13 -2.71 -7.22
C CYS A 175 -15.59 -2.33 -6.93
N LEU A 176 -15.89 -1.87 -5.72
CA LEU A 176 -17.23 -1.34 -5.37
C LEU A 176 -17.56 -0.07 -6.18
N HIS A 177 -16.59 0.83 -6.34
CA HIS A 177 -16.75 2.03 -7.16
C HIS A 177 -16.97 1.69 -8.65
N PHE A 178 -16.29 0.68 -9.15
CA PHE A 178 -16.47 0.17 -10.50
C PHE A 178 -17.86 -0.45 -10.68
N TYR A 179 -18.27 -1.30 -9.74
CA TYR A 179 -19.58 -1.95 -9.75
C TYR A 179 -20.73 -0.93 -9.75
N THR A 180 -20.66 0.09 -8.90
CA THR A 180 -21.67 1.16 -8.84
C THR A 180 -21.78 1.93 -10.16
N LEU A 181 -20.67 2.23 -10.84
CA LEU A 181 -20.72 2.86 -12.17
C LEU A 181 -21.42 2.01 -13.24
N TYR A 182 -21.28 0.68 -13.18
CA TYR A 182 -21.78 -0.24 -14.20
C TYR A 182 -23.18 -0.79 -13.96
N TYR A 183 -23.53 -1.05 -12.71
CA TYR A 183 -24.76 -1.74 -12.34
C TYR A 183 -25.85 -0.78 -11.87
N ASP A 184 -25.49 0.34 -11.21
CA ASP A 184 -26.48 1.33 -10.77
C ASP A 184 -27.04 2.14 -11.96
N LYS A 185 -26.23 2.38 -12.99
CA LYS A 185 -26.71 2.98 -14.26
C LYS A 185 -27.68 2.09 -15.03
N ARG A 186 -27.66 0.76 -14.83
CA ARG A 186 -28.64 -0.15 -15.46
C ARG A 186 -30.02 -0.10 -14.78
N LEU A 187 -30.11 0.36 -13.54
CA LEU A 187 -31.39 0.55 -12.86
C LEU A 187 -32.11 1.82 -13.32
N VAL A 188 -31.37 2.85 -13.74
CA VAL A 188 -31.93 4.06 -14.33
C VAL A 188 -32.43 3.80 -15.76
N LYS A 189 -31.65 3.08 -16.58
CA LYS A 189 -32.02 2.78 -17.97
C LYS A 189 -33.14 1.73 -18.16
N LYS A 190 -33.60 1.10 -17.07
CA LYS A 190 -34.79 0.21 -17.06
C LYS A 190 -36.07 0.92 -16.62
N ARG A 191 -36.00 2.21 -16.27
CA ARG A 191 -37.15 3.05 -15.87
C ARG A 191 -37.51 4.11 -16.90
N GLU A 192 -36.80 4.15 -18.04
CA GLU A 192 -37.15 4.88 -19.26
C GLU A 192 -37.68 3.88 -20.28
#